data_AF-A0A5J4QMB5-F1
#
_entry.id   AF-A0A5J4QMB5-F1
#
_cell.length_a   1.000
_cell.length_b   1.000
_cell.length_c   1.000
_cell.angle_alpha   90.00
_cell.angle_beta   90.00
_cell.angle_gamma   90.00
#
_symmetry.space_group_name_H-M   'P 1'
#
loop_
_entity.id
_entity.type
_entity.pdbx_description
1 polymer ?
#
loop_
_entity_poly.entity_id
_entity_poly.type
_entity_poly.pdbx_seq_one_letter_code
_entity_poly.pdbx_strand_id
1 'polypeptide(L)'
;MRIAGDFKKTTMNQSPTPVYVIWSDSHGVESGWRDISDYKTGECIIESIGFVIYENDKVIALAHNYGKETEHTPQQANGIMVIPKACIIKITSFPSYREFASRRKRRHFSRKRKT
;
A
#
# COMPACT_ATOMS: atom_id res chain seq x y z
N MET A 1 1.41 3.25 25.57
CA MET A 1 1.83 1.84 25.47
C MET A 1 2.41 1.62 24.09
N ARG A 2 3.75 1.55 23.94
CA ARG A 2 4.41 1.30 22.65
C ARG A 2 4.59 -0.21 22.52
N ILE A 3 3.83 -0.84 21.62
CA ILE A 3 4.11 -2.22 21.21
C ILE A 3 5.20 -2.11 20.15
N ALA A 4 6.46 -2.06 20.60
CA ALA A 4 7.61 -2.30 19.74
C ALA A 4 7.61 -3.80 19.44
N GLY A 5 6.86 -4.20 18.40
CA GLY A 5 6.98 -5.55 17.86
C GLY A 5 8.36 -5.71 17.26
N ASP A 6 9.07 -6.77 17.66
CA ASP A 6 10.41 -7.07 17.21
C ASP A 6 10.50 -7.00 15.69
N PHE A 7 11.39 -6.11 15.23
CA PHE A 7 11.73 -5.92 13.83
C PHE A 7 12.42 -7.21 13.36
N LYS A 8 11.68 -8.12 12.70
CA LYS A 8 12.34 -9.10 11.84
C LYS A 8 12.98 -8.30 10.71
N LYS A 9 14.25 -7.95 10.89
CA LYS A 9 15.11 -7.43 9.82
C LYS A 9 15.04 -8.44 8.68
N THR A 10 14.24 -8.16 7.67
CA THR A 10 14.38 -8.74 6.35
C THR A 10 15.86 -8.57 6.01
N THR A 11 16.57 -9.67 5.80
CA THR A 11 18.01 -9.72 5.50
C THR A 11 18.42 -8.55 4.61
N MET A 12 19.36 -7.72 5.09
CA MET A 12 19.70 -6.37 4.61
C MET A 12 20.20 -6.27 3.15
N ASN A 13 20.10 -7.32 2.34
CA ASN A 13 20.65 -7.37 0.98
C ASN A 13 19.60 -7.43 -0.12
N GLN A 14 18.30 -7.38 0.19
CA GLN A 14 17.25 -7.39 -0.83
C GLN A 14 16.42 -6.11 -0.76
N SER A 15 16.31 -5.41 -1.89
CA SER A 15 15.38 -4.28 -2.01
C SER A 15 13.95 -4.76 -1.74
N PRO A 16 13.14 -4.02 -0.99
CA PRO A 16 11.79 -4.45 -0.65
C PRO A 16 10.97 -4.72 -1.90
N THR A 17 10.03 -5.66 -1.79
CA THR A 17 9.26 -6.14 -2.94
C THR A 17 8.20 -5.11 -3.33
N PRO A 18 8.21 -4.59 -4.57
CA PRO A 18 7.14 -3.73 -5.06
C PRO A 18 5.86 -4.54 -5.27
N VAL A 19 4.73 -4.00 -4.80
CA VAL A 19 3.41 -4.64 -4.88
C VAL A 19 2.33 -3.67 -5.32
N TYR A 20 1.29 -4.22 -5.94
CA TYR A 20 -0.01 -3.58 -6.15
C TYR A 20 -1.03 -4.32 -5.30
N VAL A 21 -1.71 -3.60 -4.42
CA VAL A 21 -2.66 -4.14 -3.45
C VAL A 21 -4.04 -3.56 -3.74
N ILE A 22 -5.03 -4.42 -3.89
CA ILE A 22 -6.45 -4.07 -3.85
C ILE A 22 -6.96 -4.51 -2.48
N TRP A 23 -7.56 -3.59 -1.73
CA TRP A 23 -8.05 -3.86 -0.38
C TRP A 23 -9.30 -3.04 -0.08
N SER A 24 -10.09 -3.50 0.88
CA SER A 24 -11.26 -2.80 1.37
C SER A 24 -10.93 -1.97 2.59
N ASP A 25 -11.46 -0.76 2.67
CA ASP A 25 -11.37 0.10 3.84
C ASP A 25 -12.75 0.66 4.21
N SER A 26 -12.81 1.38 5.32
CA SER A 26 -13.92 2.26 5.64
C SER A 26 -13.91 3.51 4.74
N HIS A 27 -15.08 4.07 4.46
CA HIS A 27 -15.21 5.39 3.79
C HIS A 27 -14.84 6.57 4.71
N GLY A 28 -14.29 6.30 5.90
CA GLY A 28 -14.16 7.27 6.98
C GLY A 28 -15.50 7.52 7.69
N VAL A 29 -15.56 8.62 8.44
CA VAL A 29 -16.75 9.04 9.18
C VAL A 29 -17.42 10.18 8.42
N GLU A 30 -18.72 10.03 8.15
CA GLU A 30 -19.55 11.08 7.55
C GLU A 30 -19.64 12.30 8.47
N SER A 31 -19.79 13.48 7.88
CA SER A 31 -20.03 14.71 8.65
C SER A 31 -21.52 14.93 8.89
N GLY A 32 -21.89 15.24 10.14
CA GLY A 32 -23.25 15.64 10.51
C GLY A 32 -24.25 14.50 10.71
N TRP A 33 -25.51 14.88 10.97
CA TRP A 33 -26.63 13.96 11.12
C TRP A 33 -27.26 13.67 9.77
N ARG A 34 -27.63 12.41 9.52
CA ARG A 34 -28.35 11.98 8.32
C ARG A 34 -29.64 11.26 8.68
N ASP A 35 -30.65 11.43 7.84
CA ASP A 35 -31.81 10.54 7.85
C ASP A 35 -31.37 9.16 7.37
N ILE A 36 -31.78 8.13 8.12
CA ILE A 36 -31.43 6.73 7.85
C ILE A 36 -32.16 6.25 6.58
N SER A 37 -33.36 6.76 6.29
CA SER A 37 -34.11 6.35 5.09
C SER A 37 -33.35 6.65 3.80
N ASP A 38 -32.50 7.67 3.83
CA ASP A 38 -31.77 8.19 2.67
C ASP A 38 -30.30 7.75 2.68
N TYR A 39 -29.86 7.01 3.70
CA TYR A 39 -28.49 6.52 3.80
C TYR A 39 -28.26 5.37 2.82
N LYS A 40 -27.20 5.49 2.01
CA LYS A 40 -26.74 4.44 1.10
C LYS A 40 -25.33 4.03 1.49
N THR A 41 -25.13 2.73 1.60
CA THR A 41 -23.80 2.14 1.85
C THR A 41 -23.21 1.56 0.57
N GLY A 42 -21.89 1.41 0.56
CA GLY A 42 -21.15 0.76 -0.51
C GLY A 42 -19.76 0.38 -0.01
N GLU A 43 -19.08 -0.53 -0.71
CA GLU A 43 -17.70 -0.90 -0.37
C GLU A 43 -16.72 0.22 -0.76
N CYS A 44 -15.75 0.52 0.10
CA CYS A 44 -14.63 1.37 -0.27
C CYS A 44 -13.48 0.46 -0.75
N ILE A 45 -13.28 0.38 -2.06
CA ILE A 45 -12.19 -0.39 -2.64
C ILE A 45 -11.02 0.53 -2.97
N ILE A 46 -9.90 0.28 -2.30
CA ILE A 46 -8.67 1.07 -2.45
C ILE A 46 -7.66 0.27 -3.28
N GLU A 47 -7.04 0.97 -4.24
CA GLU A 47 -5.88 0.47 -4.99
C GLU A 47 -4.62 1.18 -4.49
N SER A 48 -3.73 0.44 -3.85
CA SER A 48 -2.48 0.97 -3.29
C SER A 48 -1.26 0.35 -3.98
N ILE A 49 -0.19 1.14 -4.04
CA ILE A 49 1.04 0.77 -4.71
C ILE A 49 2.23 1.21 -3.90
N GLY A 50 3.18 0.31 -3.68
CA GLY A 50 4.40 0.65 -2.98
C GLY A 50 5.30 -0.54 -2.76
N PHE A 51 6.18 -0.42 -1.79
CA PHE A 51 7.15 -1.43 -1.39
C PHE A 51 6.74 -2.03 -0.05
N VAL A 52 6.69 -3.36 0.06
CA VAL A 52 6.47 -4.03 1.34
C VAL A 52 7.72 -3.86 2.19
N ILE A 53 7.61 -3.07 3.25
CA ILE A 53 8.71 -2.79 4.18
C ILE A 53 8.58 -3.58 5.48
N TYR A 54 7.39 -4.11 5.76
CA TYR A 54 7.12 -4.98 6.89
C TYR A 54 5.96 -5.92 6.58
N GLU A 55 6.03 -7.14 7.07
CA GLU A 55 4.96 -8.12 6.96
C GLU A 55 4.98 -9.07 8.16
N ASN A 56 3.80 -9.33 8.72
CA ASN A 56 3.57 -10.42 9.66
C ASN A 56 2.23 -11.11 9.32
N ASP A 57 1.75 -12.02 10.17
CA ASP A 57 0.54 -12.80 9.90
C ASP A 57 -0.74 -11.94 9.83
N LYS A 58 -0.73 -10.73 10.40
CA LYS A 58 -1.92 -9.87 10.53
C LYS A 58 -1.90 -8.67 9.59
N VAL A 59 -0.72 -8.14 9.27
CA VAL A 59 -0.60 -6.87 8.53
C VAL A 59 0.54 -6.90 7.52
N ILE A 60 0.42 -6.04 6.51
CA ILE A 60 1.54 -5.57 5.69
C ILE A 60 1.72 -4.08 5.91
N ALA A 61 2.95 -3.58 5.90
CA ALA A 61 3.24 -2.15 5.80
C ALA A 61 3.84 -1.85 4.43
N LEU A 62 3.20 -0.91 3.73
CA LEU A 62 3.51 -0.50 2.38
C LEU A 62 4.07 0.92 2.38
N ALA A 63 5.27 1.13 1.84
CA ALA A 63 5.82 2.46 1.60
C ALA A 63 5.60 2.88 0.14
N HIS A 64 4.90 4.00 -0.10
CA HIS A 64 4.67 4.50 -1.46
C HIS A 64 5.94 5.03 -2.13
N ASN A 65 6.85 5.60 -1.32
CA ASN A 65 8.17 6.04 -1.77
C ASN A 65 9.24 5.37 -0.92
N TYR A 66 10.30 4.91 -1.58
CA TYR A 66 11.40 4.18 -0.94
C TYR A 66 12.74 4.64 -1.51
N GLY A 67 13.63 5.10 -0.63
CA GLY A 67 15.02 5.46 -0.91
C GLY A 67 15.96 4.36 -0.43
N LYS A 68 16.81 3.87 -1.33
CA LYS A 68 17.89 2.94 -0.95
C LYS A 68 18.93 3.68 -0.13
N GLU A 69 19.59 2.94 0.75
CA GLU A 69 20.78 3.43 1.43
C GLU A 69 21.90 3.76 0.43
N THR A 70 22.61 4.85 0.70
CA THR A 70 23.81 5.27 -0.02
C THR A 70 24.88 5.65 1.00
N GLU A 71 26.10 5.94 0.54
CA GLU A 71 27.18 6.44 1.41
C GLU A 71 26.82 7.75 2.13
N HIS A 72 25.88 8.53 1.58
CA HIS A 72 25.52 9.85 2.09
C HIS A 72 24.14 9.91 2.75
N THR A 73 23.30 8.90 2.54
CA THR A 73 21.91 8.92 2.99
C THR A 73 21.48 7.56 3.52
N PRO A 74 20.88 7.48 4.72
CA PRO A 74 20.36 6.23 5.22
C PRO A 74 19.20 5.73 4.35
N GLN A 75 18.85 4.46 4.52
CA GLN A 75 17.60 3.90 3.99
C GLN A 75 16.39 4.70 4.52
N GLN A 76 15.49 5.12 3.63
CA GLN A 76 14.36 5.98 3.99
C GLN A 76 13.08 5.57 3.24
N ALA A 77 11.93 5.83 3.86
CA ALA A 77 10.62 5.56 3.28
C ALA A 77 9.63 6.69 3.61
N ASN A 78 8.68 6.95 2.71
CA ASN A 78 7.60 7.93 2.89
C ASN A 78 6.27 7.34 2.37
N GLY A 79 5.16 7.82 2.93
CA GLY A 79 3.82 7.36 2.63
C GLY A 79 3.64 5.93 3.13
N ILE A 80 4.00 5.68 4.39
CA ILE A 80 3.88 4.35 4.99
C ILE A 80 2.42 4.15 5.39
N MET A 81 1.82 3.06 4.90
CA MET A 81 0.46 2.64 5.18
C MET A 81 0.48 1.20 5.70
N VAL A 82 -0.23 0.95 6.80
CA VAL A 82 -0.39 -0.41 7.34
C VAL A 82 -1.76 -0.93 6.90
N ILE A 83 -1.77 -2.07 6.23
CA ILE A 83 -2.98 -2.71 5.71
C ILE A 83 -3.18 -4.03 6.46
N PRO A 84 -4.30 -4.21 7.20
CA PRO A 84 -4.67 -5.52 7.73
C PRO A 84 -4.86 -6.53 6.60
N LYS A 85 -4.25 -7.72 6.73
CA LYS A 85 -4.35 -8.77 5.72
C LYS A 85 -5.79 -9.24 5.48
N ALA A 86 -6.63 -9.18 6.52
CA ALA A 86 -8.05 -9.48 6.42
C ALA A 86 -8.82 -8.54 5.46
N CYS A 87 -8.29 -7.33 5.22
CA CYS A 87 -8.89 -6.36 4.31
C CYS A 87 -8.37 -6.50 2.87
N ILE A 88 -7.33 -7.31 2.63
CA ILE A 88 -6.71 -7.45 1.31
C ILE A 88 -7.57 -8.37 0.43
N ILE A 89 -8.03 -7.82 -0.69
CA ILE A 89 -8.78 -8.55 -1.72
C ILE A 89 -7.81 -9.22 -2.68
N LYS A 90 -6.76 -8.51 -3.08
CA LYS A 90 -5.75 -9.02 -4.02
C LYS A 90 -4.41 -8.34 -3.81
N ILE A 91 -3.34 -9.15 -3.83
CA ILE A 91 -1.97 -8.64 -3.91
C ILE A 91 -1.30 -9.15 -5.20
N THR A 92 -0.55 -8.28 -5.86
CA THR A 92 0.26 -8.62 -7.04
C THR A 92 1.67 -8.11 -6.83
N SER A 93 2.61 -9.03 -6.65
CA SER A 93 4.03 -8.72 -6.48
C SER A 93 4.74 -8.59 -7.81
N PHE A 94 5.74 -7.72 -7.88
CA PHE A 94 6.56 -7.53 -9.07
C PHE A 94 8.02 -7.93 -8.77
N PRO A 95 8.67 -8.72 -9.65
CA PRO A 95 10.06 -9.14 -9.48
C PRO A 95 11.07 -7.99 -9.37
N SER A 96 10.76 -6.83 -9.96
CA SER A 96 11.65 -5.67 -9.93
C SER A 96 10.90 -4.35 -10.05
N TYR A 97 11.55 -3.27 -9.61
CA TYR A 97 11.06 -1.91 -9.84
C TYR A 97 10.90 -1.59 -11.33
N ARG A 98 11.76 -2.13 -12.20
CA ARG A 98 11.69 -1.89 -13.65
C ARG A 98 10.40 -2.46 -14.24
N GLU A 99 10.07 -3.70 -13.88
CA GLU A 99 8.83 -4.33 -14.34
C GLU A 99 7.61 -3.58 -13.78
N PHE A 100 7.64 -3.25 -12.50
CA PHE A 100 6.63 -2.45 -11.84
C PHE A 100 6.41 -1.08 -12.54
N ALA A 101 7.47 -0.32 -12.80
CA ALA A 101 7.41 0.99 -13.45
C ALA A 101 6.87 0.90 -14.89
N SER A 102 7.20 -0.18 -15.61
CA SER A 102 6.68 -0.42 -16.97
C SER A 102 5.16 -0.62 -16.99
N ARG A 103 4.62 -1.37 -16.02
CA ARG A 103 3.18 -1.61 -15.88
C ARG A 103 2.43 -0.37 -15.37
N ARG A 104 3.06 0.44 -14.51
CA ARG A 104 2.51 1.74 -14.06
C ARG A 104 2.25 2.70 -15.22
N LYS A 105 3.21 2.84 -16.15
CA LYS A 105 3.05 3.68 -17.35
C LYS A 105 1.87 3.21 -18.19
N ARG A 106 1.74 1.90 -18.44
CA ARG A 106 0.64 1.33 -19.24
C ARG A 106 -0.74 1.61 -18.65
N ARG A 107 -0.90 1.51 -17.33
CA ARG A 107 -2.18 1.81 -16.65
C ARG A 107 -2.54 3.29 -16.70
N HIS A 108 -1.57 4.18 -16.52
CA HIS A 108 -1.80 5.64 -16.64
C HIS A 108 -2.25 6.03 -18.05
N PHE A 109 -1.61 5.47 -19.08
CA PHE A 109 -2.02 5.67 -20.47
C PHE A 109 -3.39 5.06 -20.79
N SER A 110 -3.72 3.89 -20.23
CA SER A 110 -5.05 3.27 -20.41
C SER A 110 -6.17 4.05 -19.73
N ARG A 111 -5.92 4.70 -18.58
CA ARG A 111 -6.90 5.57 -17.91
C ARG A 111 -7.14 6.87 -18.70
N LYS A 112 -6.11 7.46 -19.32
CA LYS A 112 -6.22 8.68 -20.15
C LYS A 112 -6.93 8.50 -21.50
N ARG A 113 -7.13 7.27 -21.97
CA ARG A 113 -7.83 6.97 -23.24
C ARG A 113 -9.32 6.69 -23.06
N LYS A 114 -9.82 6.67 -21.82
CA LYS A 114 -11.24 6.41 -21.49
C LYS A 114 -12.01 7.69 -21.10
N THR A 115 -11.46 8.85 -21.41
CA THR A 115 -12.07 10.17 -21.24
C THR A 115 -12.15 10.86 -22.59
#